data_AF-A0A815TLR4-F1
#
_entry.id   AF-A0A815TLR4-F1
#
_cell.length_a   1.000
_cell.length_b   1.000
_cell.length_c   1.000
_cell.angle_alpha   90.00
_cell.angle_beta   90.00
_cell.angle_gamma   90.00
#
_symmetry.space_group_name_H-M   'P 1'
#
loop_
_entity.id
_entity.type
_entity.pdbx_description
1 polymer ?
#
loop_
_entity_poly.entity_id
_entity_poly.type
_entity_poly.pdbx_seq_one_letter_code
_entity_poly.pdbx_strand_id
1 'polypeptide(L)'
;MSTSNISSSITVKFVFDDGIAIPYIVRFWVFLVSNIFSFICCLFVLYHFLFDSNLRRGLHNHVIIIILFMCLIWELTTVPWSMYLFLYDVVWIQTPTFCMIWKFIDSTLYSTIVKLVGWTSVERHILIFHDQWVSTK
;
A
#
# COMPACT_ATOMS: atom_id res chain seq x y z
N MET A 1 25.25 31.74 2.28
CA MET A 1 24.74 30.45 2.80
C MET A 1 23.46 30.14 2.03
N SER A 2 23.55 29.64 0.80
CA SER A 2 22.40 29.40 -0.09
C SER A 2 22.77 28.45 -1.25
N THR A 3 23.43 27.33 -0.94
CA THR A 3 23.92 26.37 -1.95
C THR A 3 23.45 24.94 -1.71
N SER A 4 22.75 24.66 -0.61
CA SER A 4 22.26 23.31 -0.27
C SER A 4 20.96 22.91 -1.00
N ASN A 5 20.11 23.88 -1.36
CA ASN A 5 18.80 23.58 -1.95
C ASN A 5 18.85 23.31 -3.46
N ILE A 6 19.88 23.80 -4.15
CA ILE A 6 20.07 23.58 -5.59
C ILE A 6 20.64 22.18 -5.83
N SER A 7 21.50 21.69 -4.92
CA SER A 7 22.12 20.36 -5.02
C SER A 7 21.09 19.23 -4.90
N SER A 8 20.11 19.34 -4.00
CA SER A 8 19.06 18.32 -3.85
C SER A 8 18.13 18.24 -5.05
N SER A 9 17.69 19.38 -5.61
CA SER A 9 16.85 19.41 -6.82
C SER A 9 17.58 18.91 -8.07
N ILE A 10 18.88 19.19 -8.19
CA ILE A 10 19.71 18.69 -9.31
C ILE A 10 19.94 17.18 -9.15
N THR A 11 20.27 16.70 -7.96
CA THR A 11 20.52 15.26 -7.75
C THR A 11 19.27 14.41 -7.94
N VAL A 12 18.08 14.92 -7.58
CA VAL A 12 16.80 14.26 -7.87
C VAL A 12 16.49 14.25 -9.35
N LYS A 13 16.81 15.30 -10.13
CA LYS A 13 16.63 15.25 -11.59
C LYS A 13 17.60 14.29 -12.29
N PHE A 14 18.86 14.25 -11.86
CA PHE A 14 19.89 13.45 -12.51
C PHE A 14 19.77 11.94 -12.24
N VAL A 15 19.18 11.51 -11.11
CA VAL A 15 18.95 10.08 -10.82
C VAL A 15 17.82 9.47 -11.69
N PHE A 16 16.98 10.30 -12.33
CA PHE A 16 15.80 9.84 -13.06
C PHE A 16 15.92 9.93 -14.59
N ASP A 17 17.07 10.37 -15.13
CA ASP A 17 17.28 10.67 -16.56
C ASP A 17 18.15 9.62 -17.28
N ASP A 18 17.96 8.33 -17.01
CA ASP A 18 18.58 7.26 -17.80
C ASP A 18 17.62 6.77 -18.89
N GLY A 19 17.68 7.41 -20.07
CA GLY A 19 17.45 6.85 -21.42
C GLY A 19 16.04 6.40 -21.86
N ILE A 20 15.12 6.03 -20.96
CA ILE A 20 13.70 5.67 -21.26
C ILE A 20 12.81 6.21 -20.12
N ALA A 21 12.96 7.49 -19.78
CA ALA A 21 12.22 8.10 -18.69
C ALA A 21 10.78 8.44 -19.14
N ILE A 22 9.80 7.65 -18.69
CA ILE A 22 8.37 7.95 -18.85
C ILE A 22 8.11 9.37 -18.29
N PRO A 23 7.48 10.28 -19.06
CA PRO A 23 7.27 11.65 -18.62
C PRO A 23 6.46 11.71 -17.31
N TYR A 24 6.83 12.63 -16.43
CA TYR A 24 6.26 12.79 -15.09
C TYR A 24 4.73 12.87 -15.10
N ILE A 25 4.17 13.54 -16.11
CA ILE A 25 2.72 13.70 -16.29
C ILE A 25 2.02 12.36 -16.54
N VAL A 26 2.64 11.46 -17.31
CA VAL A 26 2.09 10.13 -17.59
C VAL A 26 2.16 9.27 -16.34
N ARG A 27 3.28 9.33 -15.58
CA ARG A 27 3.37 8.64 -14.28
C ARG A 27 2.28 9.11 -13.34
N PHE A 28 2.08 10.42 -13.21
CA PHE A 28 1.04 11.00 -12.37
C PHE A 28 -0.36 10.48 -12.72
N TRP A 29 -0.76 10.53 -14.00
CA TRP A 29 -2.08 10.08 -14.42
C TRP A 29 -2.27 8.57 -14.25
N VAL A 30 -1.27 7.75 -14.58
CA VAL A 30 -1.32 6.30 -14.40
C VAL A 30 -1.49 5.96 -12.91
N PHE A 31 -0.70 6.59 -12.03
CA PHE A 31 -0.83 6.41 -10.59
C PHE A 31 -2.19 6.87 -10.07
N LEU A 32 -2.69 8.04 -10.52
CA LEU A 32 -3.97 8.59 -10.09
C LEU A 32 -5.13 7.65 -10.46
N VAL A 33 -5.21 7.24 -11.73
CA VAL A 33 -6.30 6.38 -12.22
C VAL A 33 -6.23 5.01 -11.56
N SER A 34 -5.06 4.39 -11.50
CA SER A 34 -4.87 3.10 -10.82
C SER A 34 -5.26 3.18 -9.35
N ASN A 35 -4.92 4.27 -8.66
CA ASN A 35 -5.26 4.44 -7.25
C ASN A 35 -6.77 4.64 -7.05
N ILE A 36 -7.45 5.42 -7.91
CA ILE A 36 -8.91 5.59 -7.82
C ILE A 36 -9.61 4.23 -7.97
N PHE A 37 -9.20 3.42 -8.94
CA PHE A 37 -9.77 2.08 -9.12
C PHE A 37 -9.49 1.17 -7.93
N SER A 38 -8.25 1.17 -7.42
CA SER A 38 -7.87 0.39 -6.25
C SER A 38 -8.69 0.77 -5.03
N PHE A 39 -8.79 2.07 -4.75
CA PHE A 39 -9.52 2.61 -3.60
C PHE A 39 -11.01 2.28 -3.66
N ILE A 40 -11.65 2.44 -4.82
CA ILE A 40 -13.06 2.07 -5.01
C ILE A 40 -13.26 0.57 -4.79
N CYS A 41 -12.39 -0.27 -5.35
CA CYS A 41 -12.44 -1.71 -5.17
C CYS A 41 -12.29 -2.09 -3.69
N CYS A 42 -11.31 -1.51 -3.00
CA CYS A 42 -11.02 -1.76 -1.60
C CYS A 42 -12.21 -1.35 -0.70
N LEU A 43 -12.81 -0.18 -0.95
CA LEU A 43 -14.03 0.27 -0.27
C LEU A 43 -15.22 -0.64 -0.54
N PHE A 44 -15.42 -1.08 -1.78
CA PHE A 44 -16.52 -1.97 -2.15
C PHE A 44 -16.40 -3.32 -1.42
N VAL A 45 -15.22 -3.93 -1.43
CA VAL A 45 -14.97 -5.20 -0.73
C VAL A 45 -15.12 -5.03 0.78
N LEU A 46 -14.56 -3.96 1.36
CA LEU A 46 -14.69 -3.66 2.79
C LEU A 46 -16.15 -3.44 3.19
N TYR A 47 -16.91 -2.68 2.39
CA TYR A 47 -18.34 -2.47 2.60
C TYR A 47 -19.11 -3.79 2.58
N HIS A 48 -18.88 -4.63 1.57
CA HIS A 48 -19.54 -5.94 1.47
C HIS A 48 -19.21 -6.82 2.69
N PHE A 49 -17.95 -6.84 3.13
CA PHE A 49 -17.53 -7.63 4.30
C PHE A 49 -18.07 -7.11 5.63
N LEU A 50 -18.27 -5.79 5.78
CA LEU A 50 -18.78 -5.20 7.02
C LEU A 50 -20.30 -5.35 7.16
N PHE A 51 -21.04 -5.23 6.05
CA PHE A 51 -22.50 -5.27 6.05
C PHE A 51 -23.06 -6.70 6.04
N ASP A 52 -22.32 -7.69 5.51
CA ASP A 52 -22.74 -9.08 5.60
C ASP A 52 -22.36 -9.70 6.94
N SER A 53 -23.35 -9.85 7.82
CA SER A 53 -23.19 -10.40 9.17
C SER A 53 -22.81 -11.89 9.17
N ASN A 54 -23.09 -12.63 8.09
CA ASN A 54 -22.71 -14.03 7.96
C ASN A 54 -21.22 -14.18 7.63
N LEU A 55 -20.65 -13.26 6.84
CA LEU A 55 -19.21 -13.23 6.58
C LEU A 55 -18.42 -12.87 7.84
N ARG A 56 -18.94 -12.02 8.73
CA ARG A 56 -18.21 -11.59 9.94
C ARG A 56 -17.91 -12.69 10.98
N ARG A 57 -18.56 -13.85 10.90
CA ARG A 57 -18.44 -14.91 11.93
C ARG A 57 -17.20 -15.80 11.81
N GLY A 58 -16.53 -15.82 10.66
CA GLY A 58 -15.30 -16.58 10.47
C GLY A 58 -14.05 -15.81 10.89
N LEU A 59 -13.15 -16.45 11.65
CA LEU A 59 -11.84 -15.87 12.03
C LEU A 59 -11.07 -15.40 10.78
N HIS A 60 -11.13 -16.18 9.71
CA HIS A 60 -10.56 -15.88 8.39
C HIS A 60 -11.03 -14.54 7.82
N ASN A 61 -12.33 -14.25 7.95
CA ASN A 61 -12.92 -13.04 7.40
C ASN A 61 -12.49 -11.80 8.22
N HIS A 62 -12.16 -11.97 9.50
CA HIS A 62 -11.58 -10.90 10.31
C HIS A 62 -10.15 -10.54 9.88
N VAL A 63 -9.34 -11.53 9.49
CA VAL A 63 -7.99 -11.28 8.96
C VAL A 63 -8.06 -10.51 7.64
N ILE A 64 -8.99 -10.86 6.75
CA ILE A 64 -9.21 -10.15 5.49
C ILE A 64 -9.62 -8.69 5.72
N ILE A 65 -10.50 -8.42 6.68
CA ILE A 65 -10.90 -7.04 7.04
C ILE A 65 -9.70 -6.23 7.54
N ILE A 66 -8.84 -6.82 8.38
CA ILE A 66 -7.63 -6.15 8.87
C ILE A 66 -6.67 -5.81 7.73
N ILE A 67 -6.45 -6.76 6.79
CA ILE A 67 -5.61 -6.53 5.61
C ILE A 67 -6.16 -5.37 4.77
N LEU A 68 -7.46 -5.38 4.45
CA LEU A 68 -8.10 -4.33 3.66
C LEU A 68 -7.97 -2.96 4.34
N PHE A 69 -8.12 -2.89 5.66
CA PHE A 69 -7.98 -1.65 6.40
C PHE A 69 -6.54 -1.13 6.38
N MET A 70 -5.54 -2.02 6.52
CA MET A 70 -4.13 -1.65 6.41
C MET A 70 -3.78 -1.14 5.00
N CYS A 71 -4.27 -1.81 3.95
CA CYS A 71 -4.10 -1.37 2.57
C CYS A 71 -4.72 0.02 2.34
N LEU A 72 -5.91 0.27 2.88
CA LEU A 72 -6.59 1.56 2.72
C LEU A 72 -5.81 2.69 3.40
N ILE A 73 -5.30 2.47 4.62
CA ILE A 73 -4.44 3.45 5.31
C ILE A 73 -3.18 3.72 4.51
N TRP A 74 -2.56 2.68 3.94
CA TRP A 74 -1.40 2.84 3.09
C TRP A 74 -1.71 3.72 1.88
N GLU A 75 -2.75 3.39 1.12
CA GLU A 75 -3.13 4.15 -0.08
C GLU A 75 -3.42 5.62 0.26
N LEU A 76 -4.12 5.87 1.37
CA LEU A 76 -4.41 7.24 1.84
C LEU A 76 -3.18 8.04 2.26
N THR A 77 -2.10 7.40 2.65
CA THR A 77 -0.91 8.07 3.17
C THR A 77 0.17 8.19 2.10
N THR A 78 0.48 7.10 1.41
CA THR A 78 1.55 7.03 0.40
C THR A 78 1.18 7.77 -0.89
N VAL A 79 -0.09 7.78 -1.29
CA VAL A 79 -0.48 8.44 -2.56
C VAL A 79 -0.41 9.96 -2.46
N PRO A 80 -0.94 10.63 -1.41
CA PRO A 80 -0.76 12.08 -1.28
C PRO A 80 0.70 12.51 -1.20
N TRP A 81 1.56 11.74 -0.51
CA TRP A 81 3.00 12.05 -0.48
C TRP A 81 3.66 11.90 -1.85
N SER A 82 3.32 10.85 -2.59
CA SER A 82 3.84 10.65 -3.95
C SER A 82 3.34 11.73 -4.91
N MET A 83 2.07 12.11 -4.81
CA MET A 83 1.50 13.18 -5.63
C MET A 83 2.11 14.55 -5.34
N TYR A 84 2.36 14.86 -4.07
CA TYR A 84 3.05 16.08 -3.69
C TYR A 84 4.46 16.13 -4.29
N LEU A 85 5.19 15.00 -4.23
CA LEU A 85 6.50 14.88 -4.85
C LEU A 85 6.44 15.09 -6.37
N PHE A 86 5.48 14.48 -7.06
CA PHE A 86 5.36 14.63 -8.52
C PHE A 86 4.94 16.03 -8.98
N LEU A 87 4.17 16.77 -8.17
CA LEU A 87 3.67 18.09 -8.53
C LEU A 87 4.67 19.20 -8.20
N TYR A 88 5.39 19.08 -7.08
CA TYR A 88 6.27 20.13 -6.57
C TYR A 88 7.76 19.80 -6.66
N ASP A 89 8.13 18.57 -7.06
CA ASP A 89 9.52 18.08 -7.12
C ASP A 89 10.25 18.20 -5.76
N VAL A 90 9.47 18.26 -4.68
CA VAL A 90 9.93 18.50 -3.30
C VAL A 90 9.21 17.50 -2.39
N VAL A 91 9.95 16.82 -1.53
CA VAL A 91 9.37 15.97 -0.48
C VAL A 91 8.68 16.84 0.57
N TRP A 92 7.43 16.52 0.93
CA TRP A 92 6.62 17.33 1.85
C TRP A 92 7.30 17.53 3.22
N ILE A 93 7.88 16.47 3.78
CA ILE A 93 8.64 16.52 5.03
C ILE A 93 10.02 15.93 4.79
N GLN A 94 11.04 16.78 4.70
CA GLN A 94 12.44 16.39 4.44
C GLN A 94 13.25 16.12 5.70
N THR A 95 12.62 16.01 6.87
CA THR A 95 13.38 15.73 8.10
C THR A 95 13.88 14.28 8.08
N PRO A 96 15.18 14.04 8.34
CA PRO A 96 15.78 12.70 8.24
C PRO A 96 15.12 11.71 9.20
N THR A 97 14.76 12.17 10.40
CA THR A 97 14.05 11.37 11.41
C THR A 97 12.69 10.91 10.91
N PHE A 98 11.92 11.80 10.27
CA PHE A 98 10.61 11.45 9.73
C PHE A 98 10.73 10.46 8.58
N CYS A 99 11.69 10.66 7.66
CA CYS A 99 11.92 9.74 6.56
C CYS A 99 12.30 8.33 7.04
N MET A 100 13.15 8.21 8.07
CA MET A 100 13.51 6.91 8.64
C MET A 100 12.31 6.24 9.33
N ILE A 101 11.54 6.99 10.13
CA ILE A 101 10.33 6.48 10.79
C ILE A 101 9.32 6.01 9.75
N TRP A 102 9.07 6.82 8.73
CA TRP A 102 8.10 6.50 7.68
C TRP A 102 8.53 5.26 6.91
N LYS A 103 9.81 5.17 6.50
CA LYS A 103 10.36 3.99 5.83
C LYS A 103 10.23 2.72 6.69
N PHE A 104 10.43 2.83 8.00
CA PHE A 104 10.26 1.72 8.91
C PHE A 104 8.80 1.27 8.99
N ILE A 105 7.85 2.21 9.11
CA ILE A 105 6.41 1.93 9.14
C ILE A 105 5.97 1.27 7.83
N ASP A 106 6.36 1.84 6.69
CA ASP A 106 6.04 1.35 5.35
C ASP A 106 6.54 -0.09 5.15
N SER A 107 7.81 -0.34 5.45
CA SER A 107 8.41 -1.69 5.36
C SER A 107 7.74 -2.69 6.30
N THR A 108 7.32 -2.26 7.49
CA THR A 108 6.67 -3.12 8.49
C THR A 108 5.25 -3.46 8.06
N LEU A 109 4.48 -2.48 7.59
CA LEU A 109 3.14 -2.68 7.03
C LEU A 109 3.19 -3.62 5.83
N TYR A 110 4.15 -3.43 4.91
CA TYR A 110 4.33 -4.30 3.75
C TYR A 110 4.56 -5.75 4.14
N SER A 111 5.55 -5.95 5.01
CA SER A 111 5.91 -7.28 5.48
C SER A 111 4.74 -7.96 6.19
N THR A 112 3.94 -7.18 6.93
CA THR A 112 2.78 -7.69 7.66
C THR A 112 1.67 -8.11 6.70
N ILE A 113 1.32 -7.26 5.72
CA ILE A 113 0.32 -7.57 4.70
C ILE A 113 0.72 -8.83 3.93
N VAL A 114 1.96 -8.91 3.44
CA VAL A 114 2.46 -10.08 2.69
C VAL A 114 2.37 -11.36 3.53
N LYS A 115 2.77 -11.30 4.81
CA LYS A 115 2.67 -12.45 5.72
C LYS A 115 1.22 -12.88 5.97
N LEU A 116 0.30 -11.93 6.17
CA LEU A 116 -1.12 -12.23 6.39
C LEU A 116 -1.79 -12.80 5.13
N VAL A 117 -1.44 -12.29 3.94
CA VAL A 117 -1.91 -12.85 2.66
C VAL A 117 -1.35 -14.26 2.45
N GLY A 118 -0.08 -14.48 2.78
CA GLY A 118 0.54 -15.80 2.75
C GLY A 118 -0.16 -16.78 3.70
N TRP A 119 -0.38 -16.37 4.95
CA TRP A 119 -1.07 -17.19 5.94
C TRP A 119 -2.49 -17.53 5.52
N THR A 120 -3.28 -16.54 5.08
CA THR A 120 -4.66 -16.79 4.62
C THR A 120 -4.73 -17.70 3.40
N SER A 121 -3.70 -17.71 2.55
CA SER A 121 -3.58 -18.64 1.42
C SER A 121 -3.30 -20.07 1.90
N VAL A 122 -2.39 -20.24 2.87
CA VAL A 122 -2.10 -21.54 3.49
C VAL A 122 -3.33 -22.07 4.24
N GLU A 123 -4.01 -21.23 5.01
CA GLU A 123 -5.24 -21.58 5.73
C GLU A 123 -6.33 -22.09 4.78
N ARG A 124 -6.59 -21.37 3.68
CA ARG A 124 -7.54 -21.82 2.64
C ARG A 124 -7.11 -23.13 1.99
N HIS A 125 -5.81 -23.30 1.73
CA HIS A 125 -5.29 -24.54 1.16
C HIS A 125 -5.55 -25.74 2.09
N ILE A 126 -5.27 -25.60 3.39
CA ILE A 126 -5.53 -26.64 4.39
C ILE A 126 -7.04 -26.95 4.47
N LEU A 127 -7.91 -25.94 4.51
CA LEU A 127 -9.36 -26.14 4.56
C LEU A 127 -9.91 -26.92 3.36
N ILE A 128 -9.35 -26.71 2.15
CA ILE A 128 -9.84 -27.36 0.93
C ILE A 128 -9.32 -28.81 0.84
N PHE A 129 -8.05 -29.05 1.15
CA PHE A 129 -7.43 -30.37 0.95
C PHE A 129 -7.51 -31.29 2.17
N HIS A 130 -7.73 -30.74 3.37
CA HIS A 130 -7.78 -31.47 4.63
C HIS A 130 -9.07 -31.22 5.43
N ASP A 131 -10.19 -30.98 4.74
CA ASP A 131 -11.57 -30.92 5.28
C ASP A 131 -11.81 -32.04 6.32
N GLN A 132 -11.38 -33.27 6.02
CA GLN A 132 -11.62 -34.45 6.86
C GLN A 132 -10.77 -34.51 8.12
N TRP A 133 -9.67 -33.74 8.23
CA TRP A 133 -8.82 -33.70 9.43
C TRP A 133 -9.32 -32.70 10.47
N VAL A 134 -10.13 -31.73 10.05
CA VAL A 134 -10.74 -30.71 10.94
C VAL A 134 -12.18 -31.11 11.32
N SER A 135 -12.77 -32.08 10.60
CA SER A 135 -14.00 -32.75 11.01
C SER A 135 -13.71 -33.83 12.05
N THR A 136 -13.43 -33.42 13.29
CA THR A 136 -13.56 -34.32 14.44
C THR A 136 -15.06 -34.60 14.64
N LYS A 137 -15.52 -35.76 14.17
CA LYS A 137 -16.74 -36.39 14.69
C LYS A 137 -16.54 -36.81 16.14
#